data_AF-A0A8T4KDT1-F1
#
_entry.id   AF-A0A8T4KDT1-F1
#
_cell.length_a   1.000
_cell.length_b   1.000
_cell.length_c   1.000
_cell.angle_alpha   90.00
_cell.angle_beta   90.00
_cell.angle_gamma   90.00
#
_symmetry.space_group_name_H-M   'P 1'
#
loop_
_entity.id
_entity.type
_entity.pdbx_description
1 polymer ?
#
loop_
_entity_poly.entity_id
_entity_poly.type
_entity_poly.pdbx_seq_one_letter_code
_entity_poly.pdbx_strand_id
1 'polypeptide(L)'
;MKKIELVYSYILEQAMEKKRTAMTQAEIAKARSISLSTVNAAINHLRKMNAVKVKLRSFDIVDAKKILYYWASIRNVGKDIAYATRVDATAAEIEKNMPPGVVYAAYSAYKIKFKDVPADYSEVYVYGDPEKVKKRFLPSKNKPNLFVLSGQGKMTIANIFVDLWNMREWYAKDFLAATEARISGI
;
A
#
# COMPACT_ATOMS: atom_id res chain seq x y z
N MET A 1 5.90 5.36 5.09
CA MET A 1 5.45 4.06 5.65
C MET A 1 6.39 3.60 6.74
N LYS A 2 5.90 3.15 7.90
CA LYS A 2 6.74 2.70 9.02
C LYS A 2 7.34 1.32 8.75
N LYS A 3 8.48 1.00 9.41
CA LYS A 3 9.13 -0.33 9.31
C LYS A 3 8.18 -1.47 9.68
N ILE A 4 7.33 -1.28 10.69
CA ILE A 4 6.36 -2.31 11.11
C ILE A 4 5.31 -2.60 10.02
N GLU A 5 4.93 -1.61 9.22
CA GLU A 5 3.99 -1.76 8.12
C GLU A 5 4.58 -2.53 6.94
N LEU A 6 5.90 -2.40 6.70
CA LEU A 6 6.61 -3.21 5.72
C LEU A 6 6.59 -4.71 6.06
N VAL A 7 6.52 -5.05 7.36
CA VAL A 7 6.33 -6.43 7.82
C VAL A 7 4.94 -6.91 7.43
N TYR A 8 3.88 -6.13 7.71
CA TYR A 8 2.51 -6.48 7.33
C TYR A 8 2.33 -6.60 5.82
N SER A 9 2.87 -5.64 5.05
CA SER A 9 2.91 -5.68 3.59
C SER A 9 3.53 -6.98 3.06
N TYR A 10 4.68 -7.39 3.61
CA TYR A 10 5.34 -8.63 3.18
C TYR A 10 4.52 -9.87 3.52
N ILE A 11 3.98 -9.96 4.75
CA ILE A 11 3.16 -11.09 5.20
C ILE A 11 1.94 -11.25 4.28
N LEU A 12 1.25 -10.16 3.99
CA LEU A 12 0.06 -10.16 3.13
C LEU A 12 0.41 -10.44 1.66
N GLU A 13 1.53 -9.93 1.15
CA GLU A 13 2.05 -10.28 -0.18
C GLU A 13 2.25 -11.81 -0.30
N GLN A 14 2.88 -12.45 0.70
CA GLN A 14 3.05 -13.90 0.69
C GLN A 14 1.70 -14.64 0.74
N ALA A 15 0.78 -14.20 1.60
CA ALA A 15 -0.50 -14.87 1.81
C ALA A 15 -1.44 -14.73 0.60
N MET A 16 -1.61 -13.52 0.09
CA MET A 16 -2.67 -13.19 -0.86
C MET A 16 -2.24 -13.40 -2.31
N GLU A 17 -0.97 -13.17 -2.63
CA GLU A 17 -0.47 -13.31 -3.99
C GLU A 17 0.25 -14.64 -4.22
N LYS A 18 1.02 -15.10 -3.23
CA LYS A 18 1.83 -16.33 -3.35
C LYS A 18 1.21 -17.55 -2.66
N LYS A 19 0.05 -17.39 -2.02
CA LYS A 19 -0.66 -18.44 -1.28
C LYS A 19 0.22 -19.14 -0.22
N ARG A 20 1.24 -18.46 0.27
CA ARG A 20 2.19 -18.95 1.27
C ARG A 20 1.83 -18.40 2.65
N THR A 21 1.44 -19.30 3.56
CA THR A 21 0.97 -18.93 4.90
C THR A 21 2.00 -19.19 6.01
N ALA A 22 3.04 -19.99 5.77
CA ALA A 22 4.07 -20.30 6.75
C ALA A 22 5.40 -19.60 6.46
N MET A 23 5.96 -18.94 7.46
CA MET A 23 7.19 -18.13 7.33
C MET A 23 7.95 -17.96 8.65
N THR A 24 9.19 -17.50 8.56
CA THR A 24 10.06 -17.21 9.71
C THR A 24 10.18 -15.70 9.97
N GLN A 25 10.63 -15.30 11.17
CA GLN A 25 10.94 -13.88 11.40
C GLN A 25 12.24 -13.45 10.69
N ALA A 26 13.20 -14.37 10.58
CA ALA A 26 14.50 -14.14 9.96
C ALA A 26 14.39 -13.87 8.45
N GLU A 27 13.52 -14.59 7.74
CA GLU A 27 13.30 -14.33 6.31
C GLU A 27 12.73 -12.93 6.07
N ILE A 28 11.80 -12.46 6.92
CA ILE A 28 11.19 -11.12 6.79
C ILE A 28 12.23 -10.05 7.08
N ALA A 29 12.98 -10.21 8.17
CA ALA A 29 14.05 -9.31 8.56
C ALA A 29 15.06 -9.12 7.42
N LYS A 30 15.48 -10.24 6.79
CA LYS A 30 16.40 -10.23 5.65
C LYS A 30 15.76 -9.60 4.42
N ALA A 31 14.54 -10.01 4.04
CA ALA A 31 13.87 -9.57 2.82
C ALA A 31 13.53 -8.07 2.81
N ARG A 32 13.35 -7.46 3.98
CA ARG A 32 12.99 -6.05 4.12
C ARG A 32 14.08 -5.19 4.76
N SER A 33 15.23 -5.78 5.10
CA SER A 33 16.32 -5.12 5.81
C SER A 33 15.84 -4.45 7.12
N ILE A 34 15.06 -5.19 7.91
CA ILE A 34 14.45 -4.73 9.17
C ILE A 34 15.04 -5.55 10.33
N SER A 35 15.17 -4.95 11.52
CA SER A 35 15.64 -5.67 12.69
C SER A 35 14.67 -6.79 13.12
N LEU A 36 15.22 -7.90 13.60
CA LEU A 36 14.42 -8.99 14.18
C LEU A 36 13.49 -8.50 15.31
N SER A 37 13.93 -7.53 16.12
CA SER A 37 13.11 -6.93 17.18
C SER A 37 11.85 -6.25 16.64
N THR A 38 11.95 -5.53 15.52
CA THR A 38 10.80 -4.88 14.87
C THR A 38 9.86 -5.92 14.28
N VAL A 39 10.39 -6.97 13.65
CA VAL A 39 9.60 -8.09 13.14
C VAL A 39 8.87 -8.78 14.30
N ASN A 40 9.57 -9.09 15.39
CA ASN A 40 8.98 -9.74 16.57
C ASN A 40 7.85 -8.91 17.17
N ALA A 41 8.04 -7.59 17.32
CA ALA A 41 7.00 -6.68 17.77
C ALA A 41 5.77 -6.70 16.85
N ALA A 42 5.98 -6.69 15.53
CA ALA A 42 4.90 -6.81 14.54
C ALA A 42 4.11 -8.12 14.72
N ILE A 43 4.81 -9.26 14.79
CA ILE A 43 4.22 -10.59 14.96
C ILE A 43 3.47 -10.70 16.29
N ASN A 44 3.99 -10.11 17.37
CA ASN A 44 3.32 -10.11 18.67
C ASN A 44 1.97 -9.38 18.61
N HIS A 45 1.85 -8.28 17.87
CA HIS A 45 0.54 -7.63 17.64
C HIS A 45 -0.41 -8.56 16.89
N LEU A 46 0.05 -9.19 15.82
CA LEU A 46 -0.77 -10.13 15.04
C LEU A 46 -1.19 -11.35 15.86
N ARG A 47 -0.32 -11.82 16.76
CA ARG A 47 -0.62 -12.93 17.67
C ARG A 47 -1.72 -12.54 18.67
N LYS A 48 -1.64 -11.34 19.26
CA LYS A 48 -2.65 -10.85 20.22
C LYS A 48 -4.05 -10.76 19.60
N MET A 49 -4.15 -10.53 18.29
CA MET A 49 -5.42 -10.50 17.57
C MET A 49 -5.80 -11.84 16.90
N ASN A 50 -5.11 -12.93 17.25
CA ASN A 50 -5.31 -14.28 16.70
C ASN A 50 -5.20 -14.36 15.18
N ALA A 51 -4.41 -13.48 14.55
CA ALA A 51 -4.21 -13.47 13.11
C ALA A 51 -3.05 -14.38 12.66
N VAL A 52 -2.17 -14.75 13.60
CA VAL A 52 -1.05 -15.67 13.37
C VAL A 52 -0.92 -16.68 14.51
N LYS A 53 -0.44 -17.89 14.19
CA LYS A 53 -0.07 -18.93 15.15
C LYS A 53 1.45 -19.04 15.20
N VAL A 54 2.05 -18.63 16.31
CA VAL A 54 3.51 -18.69 16.50
C VAL A 54 3.93 -20.09 16.94
N LYS A 55 4.95 -20.64 16.27
CA LYS A 55 5.65 -21.89 16.57
C LYS A 55 7.06 -21.57 17.08
N LEU A 56 7.84 -22.62 17.40
CA LEU A 56 9.20 -22.46 17.92
C LEU A 56 10.15 -21.69 16.98
N ARG A 57 10.07 -21.93 15.66
CA ARG A 57 10.98 -21.33 14.65
C ARG A 57 10.27 -20.54 13.55
N SER A 58 8.94 -20.61 13.49
CA SER A 58 8.13 -20.06 12.41
C SER A 58 6.79 -19.57 12.94
N PHE A 59 5.97 -19.01 12.08
CA PHE A 59 4.57 -18.77 12.35
C PHE A 59 3.73 -19.06 11.10
N ASP A 60 2.47 -19.42 11.34
CA ASP A 60 1.48 -19.55 10.27
C ASP A 60 0.52 -18.36 10.32
N ILE A 61 0.12 -17.87 9.16
CA ILE A 61 -0.97 -16.93 9.01
C ILE A 61 -2.28 -17.70 9.16
N VAL A 62 -3.07 -17.30 10.17
CA VAL A 62 -4.38 -17.89 10.47
C VAL A 62 -5.48 -17.09 9.77
N ASP A 63 -5.36 -15.77 9.74
CA ASP A 63 -6.37 -14.89 9.19
C ASP A 63 -5.72 -13.67 8.53
N ALA A 64 -5.53 -13.74 7.21
CA ALA A 64 -4.94 -12.64 6.45
C ALA A 64 -5.85 -11.40 6.41
N LYS A 65 -7.18 -11.60 6.46
CA LYS A 65 -8.16 -10.51 6.39
C LYS A 65 -8.08 -9.63 7.64
N LYS A 66 -7.92 -10.23 8.83
CA LYS A 66 -7.62 -9.49 10.07
C LYS A 66 -6.35 -8.64 9.98
N ILE A 67 -5.26 -9.22 9.46
CA ILE A 67 -3.98 -8.48 9.29
C ILE A 67 -4.19 -7.29 8.35
N LEU A 68 -4.92 -7.51 7.24
CA LEU A 68 -5.19 -6.49 6.24
C LEU A 68 -5.97 -5.31 6.84
N TYR A 69 -7.09 -5.55 7.50
CA TYR A 69 -7.88 -4.46 8.10
C TYR A 69 -7.13 -3.76 9.23
N TYR A 70 -6.38 -4.52 10.05
CA TYR A 70 -5.56 -3.91 11.07
C TYR A 70 -4.53 -2.96 10.46
N TRP A 71 -3.80 -3.40 9.44
CA TRP A 71 -2.86 -2.52 8.75
C TRP A 71 -3.57 -1.31 8.13
N ALA A 72 -4.72 -1.51 7.47
CA ALA A 72 -5.51 -0.43 6.90
C ALA A 72 -5.91 0.63 7.94
N SER A 73 -6.27 0.20 9.17
CA SER A 73 -6.69 1.09 10.26
C SER A 73 -5.56 1.91 10.90
N ILE A 74 -4.32 1.41 10.88
CA ILE A 74 -3.16 2.11 11.49
C ILE A 74 -2.33 2.89 10.46
N ARG A 75 -2.54 2.60 9.17
CA ARG A 75 -1.93 3.31 8.06
C ARG A 75 -2.31 4.79 8.14
N ASN A 76 -1.38 5.66 7.78
CA ASN A 76 -1.65 7.08 7.64
C ASN A 76 -0.94 7.60 6.38
N VAL A 77 -1.67 7.62 5.27
CA VAL A 77 -1.15 8.07 3.98
C VAL A 77 -0.78 9.55 4.03
N GLY A 78 -1.56 10.37 4.74
CA GLY A 78 -1.32 11.82 4.86
C GLY A 78 0.06 12.15 5.45
N LYS A 79 0.53 11.40 6.45
CA LYS A 79 1.86 11.57 7.04
C LYS A 79 3.01 11.17 6.13
N ASP A 80 2.73 10.38 5.09
CA ASP A 80 3.74 9.94 4.14
C ASP A 80 3.87 10.87 2.94
N ILE A 81 2.96 11.84 2.73
CA ILE A 81 3.02 12.77 1.61
C ILE A 81 4.30 13.62 1.74
N ALA A 82 5.26 13.36 0.86
CA ALA A 82 6.53 14.08 0.75
C ALA A 82 6.45 15.26 -0.22
N TYR A 83 5.58 15.16 -1.22
CA TYR A 83 5.32 16.23 -2.18
C TYR A 83 3.86 16.18 -2.63
N ALA A 84 3.25 17.35 -2.82
CA ALA A 84 1.91 17.47 -3.36
C ALA A 84 1.84 18.71 -4.26
N THR A 85 1.17 18.59 -5.40
CA THR A 85 0.96 19.72 -6.30
C THR A 85 -0.34 19.56 -7.08
N ARG A 86 -0.79 20.66 -7.68
CA ARG A 86 -1.88 20.67 -8.65
C ARG A 86 -1.28 20.59 -10.06
N VAL A 87 -1.78 19.65 -10.85
CA VAL A 87 -1.52 19.54 -12.28
C VAL A 87 -2.85 19.71 -13.01
N ASP A 88 -2.92 20.68 -13.92
CA ASP A 88 -4.12 20.95 -14.72
C ASP A 88 -4.16 20.01 -15.93
N ALA A 89 -4.33 18.73 -15.62
CA ALA A 89 -4.46 17.64 -16.57
C ALA A 89 -5.34 16.53 -15.96
N THR A 90 -5.85 15.64 -16.81
CA THR A 90 -6.58 14.45 -16.36
C THR A 90 -5.67 13.48 -15.62
N ALA A 91 -6.23 12.61 -14.78
CA ALA A 91 -5.44 11.59 -14.08
C ALA A 91 -4.65 10.70 -15.05
N ALA A 92 -5.22 10.37 -16.22
CA ALA A 92 -4.55 9.59 -17.26
C ALA A 92 -3.33 10.32 -17.88
N GLU A 93 -3.41 11.64 -18.08
CA GLU A 93 -2.30 12.44 -18.59
C GLU A 93 -1.19 12.60 -17.56
N ILE A 94 -1.56 12.74 -16.27
CA ILE A 94 -0.61 12.75 -15.16
C ILE A 94 0.13 11.41 -15.09
N GLU A 95 -0.58 10.29 -15.17
CA GLU A 95 -0.01 8.93 -15.23
C GLU A 95 0.97 8.79 -16.42
N LYS A 96 0.57 9.19 -17.62
CA LYS A 96 1.43 9.09 -18.82
C LYS A 96 2.72 9.91 -18.71
N ASN A 97 2.68 11.01 -17.97
CA ASN A 97 3.82 11.91 -17.79
C ASN A 97 4.66 11.62 -16.54
N MET A 98 4.40 10.55 -15.80
CA MET A 98 5.20 10.21 -14.64
C MET A 98 6.65 9.89 -15.00
N PRO A 99 7.64 10.35 -14.20
CA PRO A 99 9.02 9.95 -14.39
C PRO A 99 9.19 8.45 -14.12
N PRO A 100 10.19 7.80 -14.75
CA PRO A 100 10.47 6.39 -14.52
C PRO A 100 10.91 6.14 -13.06
N GLY A 101 10.59 4.96 -12.55
CA GLY A 101 10.97 4.51 -11.21
C GLY A 101 9.98 4.89 -10.10
N VAL A 102 8.83 5.46 -10.44
CA VAL A 102 7.71 5.61 -9.50
C VAL A 102 6.88 4.32 -9.43
N VAL A 103 6.27 4.08 -8.27
CA VAL A 103 5.31 3.00 -8.07
C VAL A 103 3.95 3.62 -7.82
N TYR A 104 2.99 3.37 -8.70
CA TYR A 104 1.62 3.85 -8.50
C TYR A 104 1.01 3.28 -7.22
N ALA A 105 0.18 4.09 -6.59
CA ALA A 105 -0.60 3.77 -5.39
C ALA A 105 -2.10 4.04 -5.63
N ALA A 106 -2.94 3.62 -4.68
CA ALA A 106 -4.38 3.90 -4.68
C ALA A 106 -5.08 3.58 -6.03
N TYR A 107 -5.77 4.54 -6.62
CA TYR A 107 -6.59 4.41 -7.83
C TYR A 107 -5.79 3.94 -9.04
N SER A 108 -4.67 4.60 -9.34
CA SER A 108 -3.80 4.23 -10.46
C SER A 108 -3.22 2.83 -10.30
N ALA A 109 -2.87 2.44 -9.06
CA ALA A 109 -2.39 1.09 -8.77
C ALA A 109 -3.47 0.04 -8.99
N TYR A 110 -4.71 0.30 -8.56
CA TYR A 110 -5.86 -0.55 -8.83
C TYR A 110 -6.06 -0.74 -10.34
N LYS A 111 -6.16 0.38 -11.07
CA LYS A 111 -6.36 0.39 -12.53
C LYS A 111 -5.32 -0.43 -13.26
N ILE A 112 -4.04 -0.24 -12.94
CA ILE A 112 -2.94 -0.96 -13.60
C ILE A 112 -2.98 -2.45 -13.25
N LYS A 113 -3.22 -2.81 -11.99
CA LYS A 113 -3.19 -4.21 -11.54
C LYS A 113 -4.38 -5.02 -12.05
N PHE A 114 -5.58 -4.45 -12.03
CA PHE A 114 -6.82 -5.15 -12.35
C PHE A 114 -7.36 -4.84 -13.75
N LYS A 115 -6.76 -3.88 -14.47
CA LYS A 115 -7.21 -3.41 -15.80
C LYS A 115 -8.68 -3.01 -15.80
N ASP A 116 -9.11 -2.39 -14.71
CA ASP A 116 -10.50 -2.07 -14.38
C ASP A 116 -10.58 -0.71 -13.69
N VAL A 117 -11.68 0.01 -13.89
CA VAL A 117 -11.89 1.37 -13.35
C VAL A 117 -13.32 1.44 -12.80
N PRO A 118 -13.52 1.25 -11.48
CA PRO A 118 -14.84 1.20 -10.87
C PRO A 118 -15.57 2.55 -10.90
N ALA A 119 -14.83 3.66 -10.88
CA ALA A 119 -15.35 5.02 -10.91
C ALA A 119 -14.31 5.97 -11.52
N ASP A 120 -14.78 7.13 -12.01
CA ASP A 120 -13.90 8.21 -12.43
C ASP A 120 -13.14 8.79 -11.23
N TYR A 121 -11.85 9.02 -11.41
CA TYR A 121 -10.97 9.56 -10.38
C TYR A 121 -10.10 10.69 -10.94
N SER A 122 -9.79 11.67 -10.08
CA SER A 122 -9.02 12.85 -10.45
C SER A 122 -7.65 12.94 -9.77
N GLU A 123 -7.38 12.08 -8.79
CA GLU A 123 -6.16 12.12 -8.00
C GLU A 123 -5.19 10.99 -8.36
N VAL A 124 -3.90 11.32 -8.37
CA VAL A 124 -2.82 10.37 -8.63
C VAL A 124 -1.89 10.32 -7.41
N TYR A 125 -1.71 9.13 -6.87
CA TYR A 125 -0.79 8.84 -5.77
C TYR A 125 0.35 7.95 -6.27
N VAL A 126 1.59 8.32 -5.95
CA VAL A 126 2.77 7.55 -6.32
C VAL A 126 3.76 7.46 -5.16
N TYR A 127 4.43 6.33 -5.02
CA TYR A 127 5.65 6.20 -4.22
C TYR A 127 6.85 6.47 -5.12
N GLY A 128 7.78 7.31 -4.66
CA GLY A 128 8.97 7.60 -5.45
C GLY A 128 9.80 8.75 -4.89
N ASP A 129 10.74 9.20 -5.71
CA ASP A 129 11.60 10.34 -5.40
C ASP A 129 10.84 11.66 -5.65
N PRO A 130 10.52 12.44 -4.60
CA PRO A 130 9.79 13.69 -4.75
C PRO A 130 10.52 14.71 -5.61
N GLU A 131 11.85 14.72 -5.63
CA GLU A 131 12.63 15.70 -6.41
C GLU A 131 12.51 15.43 -7.91
N LYS A 132 12.47 14.15 -8.33
CA LYS A 132 12.23 13.79 -9.73
C LYS A 132 10.82 14.20 -10.19
N VAL A 133 9.82 13.98 -9.34
CA VAL A 133 8.43 14.35 -9.65
C VAL A 133 8.30 15.87 -9.70
N LYS A 134 8.89 16.59 -8.75
CA LYS A 134 8.88 18.06 -8.69
C LYS A 134 9.54 18.73 -9.89
N LYS A 135 10.60 18.13 -10.46
CA LYS A 135 11.23 18.61 -11.70
C LYS A 135 10.30 18.53 -12.92
N ARG A 136 9.36 17.57 -12.93
CA ARG A 136 8.43 17.36 -14.04
C ARG A 136 7.08 18.06 -13.81
N PHE A 137 6.61 18.08 -12.57
CA PHE A 137 5.37 18.71 -12.15
C PHE A 137 5.69 19.79 -11.13
N LEU A 138 5.70 21.05 -11.60
CA LEU A 138 6.07 22.19 -10.78
C LEU A 138 5.11 22.38 -9.59
N PRO A 139 5.60 22.96 -8.47
CA PRO A 139 4.75 23.25 -7.32
C PRO A 139 3.66 24.27 -7.66
N SER A 140 2.44 24.01 -7.20
CA SER A 140 1.29 24.91 -7.31
C SER A 140 0.63 25.08 -5.94
N LYS A 141 0.00 26.24 -5.72
CA LYS A 141 -0.74 26.56 -4.48
C LYS A 141 -2.20 26.09 -4.51
N ASN A 142 -2.68 25.61 -5.66
CA ASN A 142 -4.05 25.14 -5.83
C ASN A 142 -4.28 23.79 -5.11
N LYS A 143 -5.55 23.37 -4.95
CA LYS A 143 -5.89 22.07 -4.35
C LYS A 143 -5.14 20.96 -5.11
N PRO A 144 -4.23 20.22 -4.44
CA PRO A 144 -3.40 19.22 -5.12
C PRO A 144 -4.25 18.05 -5.60
N ASN A 145 -3.84 17.47 -6.72
CA ASN A 145 -4.37 16.23 -7.29
C ASN A 145 -3.25 15.22 -7.60
N LEU A 146 -1.99 15.61 -7.41
CA LEU A 146 -0.84 14.73 -7.50
C LEU A 146 -0.13 14.69 -6.14
N PHE A 147 0.07 13.48 -5.62
CA PHE A 147 0.70 13.23 -4.34
C PHE A 147 1.83 12.21 -4.47
N VAL A 148 2.99 12.54 -3.92
CA VAL A 148 4.15 11.66 -3.81
C VAL A 148 4.30 11.22 -2.37
N LEU A 149 4.26 9.92 -2.16
CA LEU A 149 4.39 9.26 -0.88
C LEU A 149 5.84 8.83 -0.64
N SER A 150 6.30 9.03 0.58
CA SER A 150 7.59 8.55 1.07
C SER A 150 7.53 7.07 1.43
N GLY A 151 8.64 6.38 1.15
CA GLY A 151 8.85 4.97 1.50
C GLY A 151 8.73 4.02 0.31
N GLN A 152 8.69 2.73 0.62
CA GLN A 152 8.74 1.65 -0.36
C GLN A 152 7.34 1.09 -0.61
N GLY A 153 6.64 1.68 -1.58
CA GLY A 153 5.38 1.16 -2.09
C GLY A 153 5.58 -0.10 -2.93
N LYS A 154 4.52 -0.91 -3.02
CA LYS A 154 4.40 -2.01 -3.98
C LYS A 154 2.98 -2.03 -4.53
N MET A 155 2.82 -2.53 -5.75
CA MET A 155 1.51 -2.75 -6.36
C MET A 155 0.93 -4.12 -5.98
N THR A 156 0.89 -4.43 -4.68
CA THR A 156 0.24 -5.66 -4.18
C THR A 156 -1.24 -5.41 -3.92
N ILE A 157 -2.08 -6.46 -3.90
CA ILE A 157 -3.50 -6.31 -3.55
C ILE A 157 -3.67 -5.66 -2.18
N ALA A 158 -2.86 -6.07 -1.20
CA ALA A 158 -2.91 -5.54 0.15
C ALA A 158 -2.50 -4.07 0.22
N ASN A 159 -1.44 -3.67 -0.49
CA ASN A 159 -1.01 -2.28 -0.56
C ASN A 159 -2.11 -1.39 -1.18
N ILE A 160 -2.69 -1.83 -2.31
CA ILE A 160 -3.77 -1.11 -2.98
C ILE A 160 -4.96 -0.91 -2.04
N PHE A 161 -5.40 -1.97 -1.37
CA PHE A 161 -6.49 -1.91 -0.41
C PHE A 161 -6.20 -0.92 0.72
N VAL A 162 -5.01 -0.99 1.33
CA VAL A 162 -4.63 -0.15 2.47
C VAL A 162 -4.49 1.32 2.07
N ASP A 163 -3.97 1.59 0.87
CA ASP A 163 -3.90 2.95 0.34
C ASP A 163 -5.31 3.50 0.08
N LEU A 164 -6.17 2.75 -0.63
CA LEU A 164 -7.56 3.14 -0.92
C LEU A 164 -8.39 3.35 0.35
N TRP A 165 -8.22 2.51 1.37
CA TRP A 165 -8.89 2.64 2.68
C TRP A 165 -8.62 3.99 3.34
N ASN A 166 -7.48 4.61 3.04
CA ASN A 166 -7.05 5.88 3.62
C ASN A 166 -7.42 7.10 2.77
N MET A 167 -8.09 6.90 1.64
CA MET A 167 -8.52 7.98 0.76
C MET A 167 -9.85 8.57 1.23
N ARG A 168 -10.04 9.87 0.96
CA ARG A 168 -11.20 10.64 1.45
C ARG A 168 -12.24 10.92 0.37
N GLU A 169 -11.83 10.87 -0.89
CA GLU A 169 -12.71 11.24 -2.00
C GLU A 169 -13.80 10.18 -2.21
N TRP A 170 -14.96 10.61 -2.69
CA TRP A 170 -16.17 9.78 -2.75
C TRP A 170 -15.98 8.49 -3.56
N TYR A 171 -15.22 8.56 -4.66
CA TYR A 171 -14.93 7.42 -5.53
C TYR A 171 -14.04 6.36 -4.86
N ALA A 172 -13.37 6.67 -3.73
CA ALA A 172 -12.61 5.68 -2.97
C ALA A 172 -13.46 4.50 -2.51
N LYS A 173 -14.75 4.74 -2.23
CA LYS A 173 -15.66 3.69 -1.79
C LYS A 173 -15.85 2.61 -2.86
N ASP A 174 -16.00 3.01 -4.12
CA ASP A 174 -16.22 2.08 -5.24
C ASP A 174 -14.95 1.26 -5.53
N PHE A 175 -13.79 1.92 -5.51
CA PHE A 175 -12.50 1.23 -5.63
C PHE A 175 -12.23 0.27 -4.46
N LEU A 176 -12.59 0.66 -3.23
CA LEU A 176 -12.42 -0.18 -2.06
C LEU A 176 -13.32 -1.42 -2.12
N ALA A 177 -14.60 -1.25 -2.46
CA ALA A 177 -15.55 -2.34 -2.63
C ALA A 177 -15.10 -3.32 -3.73
N ALA A 178 -14.65 -2.77 -4.87
CA ALA A 178 -14.12 -3.58 -5.96
C ALA A 178 -12.87 -4.35 -5.53
N THR A 179 -11.95 -3.72 -4.80
CA THR A 179 -10.75 -4.39 -4.24
C THR A 179 -11.13 -5.49 -3.26
N GLU A 180 -12.11 -5.25 -2.38
CA GLU A 180 -12.59 -6.22 -1.40
C GLU A 180 -13.27 -7.43 -2.05
N ALA A 181 -14.00 -7.23 -3.14
CA ALA A 181 -14.57 -8.32 -3.94
C ALA A 181 -13.47 -9.21 -4.53
N ARG A 182 -12.36 -8.63 -5.00
CA ARG A 182 -11.20 -9.41 -5.47
C ARG A 182 -10.54 -10.19 -4.33
N ILE A 183 -10.49 -9.63 -3.13
CA ILE A 183 -9.92 -10.30 -1.94
C ILE A 183 -10.80 -11.44 -1.46
N SER A 184 -12.12 -11.28 -1.50
CA SER A 184 -13.07 -12.29 -1.04
C SER A 184 -13.19 -13.48 -2.01
N GLY A 185 -12.75 -13.31 -3.26
CA GLY A 185 -12.63 -14.38 -4.26
C GLY A 185 -11.27 -15.11 -4.27
N ILE A 186 -10.37 -14.82 -3.32
CA ILE A 186 -9.00 -15.38 -3.18
C ILE A 186 -8.97 -16.38 -2.04
#